data_AF-W5SCK7-F1
#
_entry.id   AF-W5SCK7-F1
#
_cell.length_a   1.000
_cell.length_b   1.000
_cell.length_c   1.000
_cell.angle_alpha   90.00
_cell.angle_beta   90.00
_cell.angle_gamma   90.00
#
_symmetry.space_group_name_H-M   'P 1'
#
loop_
_entity.id
_entity.type
_entity.pdbx_description
1 polymer ?
#
loop_
_entity_poly.entity_id
_entity_poly.type
_entity_poly.pdbx_seq_one_letter_code
_entity_poly.pdbx_strand_id
1 'polypeptide(L)'
;MRKRISAIIMTLFMVLISCNNGGPELKSDEAAKPDGTVLDLAKISKKIKDASDFATSVKEVHTLVKSIDELAKAIGKKIKSDGGLDTEASKNGSLLAGVHSIISAVKTKLEALGTTDGVSSDLKTKITDVKTKSQTFLGKLKDNHADLGKNDASDDDTKKAIKKDNSDKTKGASELEALNTAIDGLLKAANGEVEAAIAELTTPVKGEKPSQNN
;
A
#
# COMPACT_ATOMS: atom_id res chain seq x y z
N MET A 1 12.14 4.83 -5.79
CA MET A 1 12.88 4.07 -4.77
C MET A 1 14.30 3.70 -5.20
N ARG A 2 14.53 2.91 -6.26
CA ARG A 2 15.90 2.51 -6.71
C ARG A 2 16.93 3.65 -6.81
N LYS A 3 16.57 4.78 -7.41
CA LYS A 3 17.47 5.95 -7.55
C LYS A 3 17.84 6.60 -6.21
N ARG A 4 16.94 6.60 -5.22
CA ARG A 4 17.20 7.12 -3.86
C ARG A 4 18.06 6.16 -3.05
N ILE A 5 17.79 4.86 -3.14
CA ILE A 5 18.59 3.81 -2.49
C ILE A 5 20.05 3.83 -3.00
N SER A 6 20.26 3.99 -4.31
CA SER A 6 21.60 4.07 -4.90
C SER A 6 22.39 5.29 -4.41
N ALA A 7 21.73 6.44 -4.23
CA ALA A 7 22.37 7.64 -3.70
C ALA A 7 22.72 7.47 -2.21
N ILE A 8 21.84 6.85 -1.42
CA ILE A 8 22.06 6.58 0.00
C ILE A 8 23.22 5.59 0.21
N ILE A 9 23.32 4.54 -0.61
CA ILE A 9 24.45 3.60 -0.58
C ILE A 9 25.77 4.30 -0.90
N MET A 10 25.81 5.15 -1.93
CA MET A 10 26.99 5.95 -2.30
C MET A 10 27.43 6.89 -1.17
N THR A 11 26.48 7.60 -0.55
CA THR A 11 26.78 8.49 0.58
C THR A 11 27.25 7.72 1.81
N LEU A 12 26.63 6.59 2.13
CA LEU A 12 27.03 5.74 3.26
C LEU A 12 28.44 5.18 3.07
N PHE A 13 28.79 4.72 1.87
CA PHE A 13 30.16 4.25 1.56
C PHE A 13 31.21 5.36 1.69
N MET A 14 30.90 6.58 1.23
CA MET A 14 31.80 7.73 1.37
C MET A 14 32.01 8.15 2.83
N VAL A 15 30.96 8.09 3.67
CA VAL A 15 31.02 8.47 5.09
C VAL A 15 31.75 7.43 5.95
N LEU A 16 31.58 6.13 5.65
CA LEU A 16 32.21 5.06 6.45
C LEU A 16 33.71 4.90 6.16
N ILE A 17 34.18 5.20 4.95
CA ILE A 17 35.61 5.05 4.58
C ILE A 17 36.47 6.19 5.16
N SER A 18 35.91 7.38 5.44
CA SER A 18 36.71 8.54 5.86
C SER A 18 37.04 8.63 7.36
N CYS A 19 36.57 7.69 8.21
CA CYS A 19 36.64 7.82 9.67
C CYS A 19 37.57 6.82 10.40
N ASN A 20 38.48 6.13 9.68
CA ASN A 20 39.38 5.14 10.29
C ASN A 20 40.65 5.73 10.93
N ASN A 21 40.61 6.86 11.64
CA ASN A 21 41.85 7.39 12.26
C ASN A 21 41.74 7.90 13.71
N GLY A 22 40.76 7.44 14.50
CA GLY A 22 40.76 7.73 15.95
C GLY A 22 39.44 7.54 16.71
N GLY A 23 38.46 6.84 16.13
CA GLY A 23 37.18 6.57 16.79
C GLY A 23 37.24 5.40 17.79
N PRO A 24 36.19 5.23 18.63
CA PRO A 24 36.06 4.10 19.56
C PRO A 24 36.13 2.75 18.84
N GLU A 25 36.57 1.70 19.53
CA GLU A 25 36.49 0.32 19.01
C GLU A 25 35.03 -0.01 18.68
N LEU A 26 34.74 -0.19 17.38
CA LEU A 26 33.42 -0.57 16.88
C LEU A 26 33.30 -2.09 16.86
N LYS A 27 32.12 -2.62 17.21
CA LYS A 27 31.81 -4.03 16.94
C LYS A 27 31.57 -4.23 15.44
N SER A 28 31.61 -5.49 15.00
CA SER A 28 31.46 -5.86 13.58
C SER A 28 30.17 -5.31 12.92
N ASP A 29 29.12 -5.08 13.70
CA ASP A 29 27.80 -4.63 13.23
C ASP A 29 27.54 -3.15 13.49
N GLU A 30 28.56 -2.40 13.92
CA GLU A 30 28.47 -1.00 14.30
C GLU A 30 29.16 -0.08 13.28
N ALA A 31 28.61 1.12 13.10
CA ALA A 31 29.21 2.18 12.31
C ALA A 31 29.20 3.50 13.08
N ALA A 32 30.34 4.19 13.17
CA ALA A 32 30.39 5.54 13.73
C ALA A 32 30.09 6.59 12.66
N LYS A 33 29.21 7.54 12.99
CA LYS A 33 29.05 8.79 12.24
C LYS A 33 30.16 9.78 12.63
N PRO A 34 30.42 10.82 11.80
CA PRO A 34 31.40 11.87 12.11
C PRO A 34 31.11 12.64 13.40
N ASP A 35 29.84 12.65 13.84
CA ASP A 35 29.40 13.27 15.09
C ASP A 35 29.60 12.39 16.35
N GLY A 36 30.20 11.20 16.20
CA GLY A 36 30.44 10.25 17.28
C GLY A 36 29.26 9.32 17.58
N THR A 37 28.13 9.47 16.90
CA THR A 37 27.00 8.55 17.05
C THR A 37 27.36 7.17 16.50
N VAL A 38 27.16 6.12 17.31
CA VAL A 38 27.28 4.73 16.86
C VAL A 38 25.93 4.22 16.36
N LEU A 39 25.91 3.73 15.13
CA LEU A 39 24.77 3.09 14.47
C LEU A 39 24.85 1.57 14.65
N ASP A 40 23.74 0.94 15.02
CA ASP A 40 23.58 -0.51 14.98
C ASP A 40 23.02 -0.93 13.61
N LEU A 41 23.90 -1.38 12.71
CA LEU A 41 23.53 -1.70 11.33
C LEU A 41 22.63 -2.94 11.25
N ALA A 42 22.79 -3.90 12.14
CA ALA A 42 21.96 -5.10 12.20
C ALA A 42 20.51 -4.74 12.57
N LYS A 43 20.32 -3.87 13.56
CA LYS A 43 19.00 -3.39 13.97
C LYS A 43 18.33 -2.53 12.90
N ILE A 44 19.06 -1.58 12.31
CA ILE A 44 18.51 -0.69 11.28
C ILE A 44 18.15 -1.49 10.02
N SER A 45 19.02 -2.39 9.56
CA SER A 45 18.74 -3.23 8.39
C SER A 45 17.52 -4.14 8.60
N LYS A 46 17.35 -4.70 9.80
CA LYS A 46 16.14 -5.44 10.18
C LYS A 46 14.89 -4.55 10.10
N LYS A 47 14.94 -3.33 10.63
CA LYS A 47 13.81 -2.38 10.58
C LYS A 47 13.43 -2.03 9.14
N ILE A 48 14.41 -1.79 8.28
CA ILE A 48 14.18 -1.52 6.85
C ILE A 48 13.52 -2.73 6.18
N LYS A 49 14.00 -3.94 6.46
CA LYS A 49 13.42 -5.18 5.91
C LYS A 49 11.97 -5.34 6.35
N ASP A 50 11.70 -5.28 7.64
CA ASP A 50 10.36 -5.47 8.20
C ASP A 50 9.38 -4.42 7.64
N ALA A 51 9.79 -3.15 7.53
CA ALA A 51 8.99 -2.09 6.90
C ALA A 51 8.76 -2.32 5.38
N SER A 52 9.78 -2.80 4.66
CA SER A 52 9.71 -3.07 3.23
C SER A 52 8.78 -4.26 2.91
N ASP A 53 8.84 -5.32 3.71
CA ASP A 53 7.98 -6.50 3.57
C ASP A 53 6.51 -6.12 3.84
N PHE A 54 6.26 -5.30 4.85
CA PHE A 54 4.94 -4.75 5.13
C PHE A 54 4.42 -3.86 3.98
N ALA A 55 5.24 -2.93 3.48
CA ALA A 55 4.87 -2.06 2.36
C ALA A 55 4.57 -2.83 1.07
N THR A 56 5.30 -3.92 0.83
CA THR A 56 5.05 -4.84 -0.30
C THR A 56 3.69 -5.51 -0.18
N SER A 57 3.34 -6.01 1.02
CA SER A 57 2.05 -6.62 1.28
C SER A 57 0.88 -5.63 1.12
N VAL A 58 1.05 -4.39 1.57
CA VAL A 58 0.09 -3.30 1.31
C VAL A 58 -0.02 -2.99 -0.18
N LYS A 59 1.09 -3.03 -0.92
CA LYS A 59 1.10 -2.81 -2.37
C LYS A 59 0.32 -3.88 -3.14
N GLU A 60 0.33 -5.13 -2.70
CA GLU A 60 -0.53 -6.17 -3.28
C GLU A 60 -2.01 -5.82 -3.14
N VAL A 61 -2.44 -5.44 -1.93
CA VAL A 61 -3.82 -5.01 -1.67
C VAL A 61 -4.20 -3.81 -2.52
N HIS A 62 -3.30 -2.83 -2.62
CA HIS A 62 -3.46 -1.66 -3.49
C HIS A 62 -3.70 -2.07 -4.95
N THR A 63 -2.86 -2.94 -5.49
CA THR A 63 -2.98 -3.43 -6.87
C THR A 63 -4.30 -4.16 -7.10
N LEU A 64 -4.75 -5.00 -6.16
CA LEU A 64 -6.04 -5.69 -6.26
C LEU A 64 -7.21 -4.70 -6.31
N VAL A 65 -7.23 -3.69 -5.43
CA VAL A 65 -8.27 -2.65 -5.46
C VAL A 65 -8.24 -1.86 -6.77
N LYS A 66 -7.05 -1.51 -7.28
CA LYS A 66 -6.90 -0.79 -8.55
C LYS A 66 -7.26 -1.65 -9.77
N SER A 67 -7.13 -2.97 -9.70
CA SER A 67 -7.51 -3.86 -10.80
C SER A 67 -9.00 -3.78 -11.16
N ILE A 68 -9.85 -3.31 -10.23
CA ILE A 68 -11.27 -3.09 -10.50
C ILE A 68 -11.48 -1.99 -11.57
N ASP A 69 -10.56 -1.03 -11.68
CA ASP A 69 -10.62 -0.01 -12.75
C ASP A 69 -10.41 -0.63 -14.13
N GLU A 70 -9.59 -1.69 -14.22
CA GLU A 70 -9.40 -2.44 -15.46
C GLU A 70 -10.62 -3.31 -15.76
N LEU A 71 -11.22 -3.94 -14.74
CA LEU A 71 -12.47 -4.68 -14.89
C LEU A 71 -13.65 -3.78 -15.32
N ALA A 72 -13.70 -2.53 -14.84
CA ALA A 72 -14.71 -1.57 -15.24
C ALA A 72 -14.62 -1.20 -16.74
N LYS A 73 -13.45 -1.34 -17.38
CA LYS A 73 -13.30 -1.17 -18.85
C LYS A 73 -13.93 -2.31 -19.65
N ALA A 74 -14.14 -3.48 -19.02
CA ALA A 74 -14.75 -4.65 -19.64
C ALA A 74 -16.28 -4.70 -19.50
N ILE A 75 -16.91 -3.67 -18.92
CA ILE A 75 -18.38 -3.60 -18.83
C ILE A 75 -19.00 -3.59 -20.23
N GLY A 76 -19.96 -4.48 -20.45
CA GLY A 76 -20.66 -4.62 -21.73
C GLY A 76 -19.74 -5.12 -22.84
N LYS A 77 -18.71 -5.91 -22.50
CA LYS A 77 -17.70 -6.41 -23.46
C LYS A 77 -17.59 -7.92 -23.47
N LYS A 78 -17.19 -8.46 -24.62
CA LYS A 78 -16.72 -9.83 -24.83
C LYS A 78 -15.40 -9.84 -25.59
N ILE A 79 -14.70 -10.96 -25.57
CA ILE A 79 -13.53 -11.18 -26.42
C ILE A 79 -13.99 -11.49 -27.84
N LYS A 80 -13.43 -10.80 -28.84
CA LYS A 80 -13.61 -11.13 -30.26
C LYS A 80 -12.45 -11.99 -30.77
N SER A 81 -12.61 -12.58 -31.96
CA SER A 81 -11.68 -13.57 -32.52
C SER A 81 -10.24 -13.09 -32.70
N ASP A 82 -10.01 -11.77 -32.78
CA ASP A 82 -8.67 -11.17 -32.88
C ASP A 82 -8.02 -10.88 -31.51
N GLY A 83 -8.65 -11.31 -30.41
CA GLY A 83 -8.19 -11.08 -29.03
C GLY A 83 -8.54 -9.70 -28.46
N GLY A 84 -9.16 -8.81 -29.24
CA GLY A 84 -9.68 -7.54 -28.74
C GLY A 84 -11.03 -7.66 -28.03
N LEU A 85 -11.57 -6.51 -27.62
CA LEU A 85 -12.91 -6.44 -27.02
C LEU A 85 -13.95 -5.98 -28.05
N ASP A 86 -15.10 -6.66 -28.05
CA ASP A 86 -16.31 -6.28 -28.79
C ASP A 86 -17.47 -6.05 -27.81
N THR A 87 -18.57 -5.47 -28.27
CA THR A 87 -19.72 -5.15 -27.43
C THR A 87 -20.57 -6.39 -27.15
N GLU A 88 -20.95 -6.55 -25.88
CA GLU A 88 -21.87 -7.57 -25.38
C GLU A 88 -22.65 -6.95 -24.22
N ALA A 89 -23.69 -6.20 -24.56
CA ALA A 89 -24.40 -5.37 -23.60
C ALA A 89 -25.15 -6.21 -22.55
N SER A 90 -25.17 -5.72 -21.31
CA SER A 90 -26.03 -6.23 -20.23
C SER A 90 -25.80 -7.71 -19.91
N LYS A 91 -24.54 -8.16 -19.90
CA LYS A 91 -24.11 -9.52 -19.50
C LYS A 91 -22.99 -9.48 -18.45
N ASN A 92 -23.11 -8.57 -17.48
CA ASN A 92 -22.03 -8.26 -16.54
C ASN A 92 -22.08 -9.06 -15.23
N GLY A 93 -23.01 -10.02 -15.06
CA GLY A 93 -23.19 -10.73 -13.79
C GLY A 93 -21.92 -11.46 -13.31
N SER A 94 -21.23 -12.16 -14.21
CA SER A 94 -19.98 -12.86 -13.90
C SER A 94 -18.81 -11.90 -13.63
N LEU A 95 -18.75 -10.77 -14.34
CA LEU A 95 -17.79 -9.69 -14.09
C LEU A 95 -17.95 -9.16 -12.66
N LEU A 96 -19.18 -8.89 -12.23
CA LEU A 96 -19.50 -8.41 -10.88
C LEU A 96 -19.18 -9.45 -9.79
N ALA A 97 -19.44 -10.74 -10.06
CA ALA A 97 -19.01 -11.83 -9.17
C ALA A 97 -17.47 -11.85 -9.02
N GLY A 98 -16.74 -11.62 -10.11
CA GLY A 98 -15.28 -11.48 -10.09
C GLY A 98 -14.81 -10.29 -9.24
N VAL A 99 -15.43 -9.12 -9.39
CA VAL A 99 -15.16 -7.93 -8.55
C VAL A 99 -15.40 -8.24 -7.08
N HIS A 100 -16.53 -8.86 -6.74
CA HIS A 100 -16.85 -9.27 -5.37
C HIS A 100 -15.78 -10.21 -4.80
N SER A 101 -15.33 -11.19 -5.59
CA SER A 101 -14.27 -12.13 -5.19
C SER A 101 -12.94 -11.42 -4.91
N ILE A 102 -12.52 -10.48 -5.76
CA ILE A 102 -11.29 -9.71 -5.58
C ILE A 102 -11.34 -8.89 -4.28
N ILE A 103 -12.46 -8.21 -4.02
CA ILE A 103 -12.59 -7.41 -2.80
C ILE A 103 -12.71 -8.27 -1.55
N SER A 104 -13.30 -9.45 -1.65
CA SER A 104 -13.28 -10.43 -0.56
C SER A 104 -11.84 -10.86 -0.22
N ALA A 105 -11.00 -11.11 -1.24
CA ALA A 105 -9.59 -11.40 -1.04
C ALA A 105 -8.82 -10.21 -0.45
N VAL A 106 -9.14 -8.98 -0.86
CA VAL A 106 -8.62 -7.74 -0.24
C VAL A 106 -8.93 -7.70 1.26
N LYS A 107 -10.18 -7.97 1.66
CA LYS A 107 -10.58 -8.02 3.07
C LYS A 107 -9.76 -9.04 3.85
N THR A 108 -9.58 -10.25 3.33
CA THR A 108 -8.76 -11.29 3.98
C THR A 108 -7.30 -10.87 4.12
N LYS A 109 -6.70 -10.26 3.09
CA LYS A 109 -5.33 -9.74 3.17
C LYS A 109 -5.19 -8.60 4.20
N LEU A 110 -6.18 -7.73 4.31
CA LEU A 110 -6.20 -6.66 5.32
C LEU A 110 -6.35 -7.22 6.74
N GLU A 111 -7.09 -8.31 6.93
CA GLU A 111 -7.17 -9.02 8.20
C GLU A 111 -5.81 -9.55 8.64
N ALA A 112 -5.08 -10.22 7.73
CA ALA A 112 -3.73 -10.68 8.00
C ALA A 112 -2.76 -9.53 8.32
N LEU A 113 -2.81 -8.44 7.56
CA LEU A 113 -2.00 -7.23 7.80
C LEU A 113 -2.29 -6.59 9.17
N GLY A 114 -3.54 -6.59 9.61
CA GLY A 114 -3.93 -6.03 10.90
C GLY A 114 -3.38 -6.81 12.11
N THR A 115 -3.09 -8.10 11.91
CA THR A 115 -2.54 -9.00 12.93
C THR A 115 -1.02 -9.09 12.93
N THR A 116 -0.33 -8.44 11.99
CA THR A 116 1.14 -8.45 11.92
C THR A 116 1.74 -7.76 13.15
N ASP A 117 2.70 -8.42 13.79
CA ASP A 117 3.46 -7.86 14.91
C ASP A 117 4.33 -6.69 14.47
N GLY A 118 4.56 -5.73 15.37
CA GLY A 118 5.39 -4.56 15.09
C GLY A 118 4.74 -3.47 14.21
N VAL A 119 3.51 -3.67 13.73
CA VAL A 119 2.77 -2.62 13.01
C VAL A 119 2.33 -1.52 13.97
N SER A 120 2.63 -0.26 13.61
CA SER A 120 2.29 0.93 14.41
C SER A 120 0.77 1.11 14.58
N SER A 121 0.35 1.81 15.64
CA SER A 121 -1.06 2.15 15.90
C SER A 121 -1.69 2.89 14.72
N ASP A 122 -0.93 3.78 14.10
CA ASP A 122 -1.38 4.62 12.99
C ASP A 122 -1.62 3.77 11.74
N LEU A 123 -0.73 2.82 11.45
CA LEU A 123 -0.92 1.85 10.38
C LEU A 123 -2.09 0.92 10.66
N LYS A 124 -2.26 0.42 11.90
CA LYS A 124 -3.42 -0.40 12.29
C LYS A 124 -4.74 0.34 12.11
N THR A 125 -4.77 1.63 12.42
CA THR A 125 -5.94 2.49 12.18
C THR A 125 -6.26 2.60 10.69
N LYS A 126 -5.24 2.83 9.85
CA LYS A 126 -5.41 2.87 8.38
C LYS A 126 -5.82 1.52 7.80
N ILE A 127 -5.26 0.40 8.27
CA ILE A 127 -5.69 -0.95 7.86
C ILE A 127 -7.17 -1.16 8.18
N THR A 128 -7.59 -0.79 9.41
CA THR A 128 -8.98 -0.90 9.85
C THR A 128 -9.92 -0.05 8.99
N ASP A 129 -9.48 1.15 8.61
CA ASP A 129 -10.24 2.03 7.73
C ASP A 129 -10.43 1.43 6.32
N VAL A 130 -9.36 0.93 5.70
CA VAL A 130 -9.45 0.23 4.39
C VAL A 130 -10.33 -1.01 4.51
N LYS A 131 -10.18 -1.79 5.58
CA LYS A 131 -10.99 -2.98 5.83
C LYS A 131 -12.47 -2.62 5.92
N THR A 132 -12.81 -1.61 6.70
CA THR A 132 -14.19 -1.14 6.88
C THR A 132 -14.78 -0.71 5.54
N LYS A 133 -14.04 0.10 4.76
CA LYS A 133 -14.48 0.53 3.42
C LYS A 133 -14.63 -0.63 2.44
N SER A 134 -13.80 -1.66 2.53
CA SER A 134 -13.96 -2.88 1.72
C SER A 134 -15.24 -3.63 2.08
N GLN A 135 -15.59 -3.69 3.37
CA GLN A 135 -16.84 -4.29 3.84
C GLN A 135 -18.05 -3.46 3.43
N THR A 136 -17.97 -2.13 3.50
CA THR A 136 -19.03 -1.23 3.02
C THR A 136 -19.27 -1.42 1.53
N PHE A 137 -18.22 -1.52 0.72
CA PHE A 137 -18.36 -1.77 -0.71
C PHE A 137 -19.03 -3.13 -1.00
N LEU A 138 -18.57 -4.21 -0.36
CA LEU A 138 -19.19 -5.54 -0.48
C LEU A 138 -20.66 -5.52 -0.02
N GLY A 139 -20.95 -4.82 1.08
CA GLY A 139 -22.31 -4.60 1.58
C GLY A 139 -23.19 -3.92 0.54
N LYS A 140 -22.69 -2.85 -0.10
CA LYS A 140 -23.43 -2.13 -1.13
C LYS A 140 -23.75 -2.98 -2.36
N LEU A 141 -22.79 -3.80 -2.81
CA LEU A 141 -23.03 -4.76 -3.90
C LEU A 141 -24.10 -5.79 -3.51
N LYS A 142 -24.02 -6.33 -2.29
CA LYS A 142 -24.98 -7.27 -1.74
C LYS A 142 -26.38 -6.66 -1.64
N ASP A 143 -26.50 -5.44 -1.14
CA ASP A 143 -27.80 -4.77 -0.98
C ASP A 143 -28.47 -4.47 -2.34
N ASN A 144 -27.69 -4.40 -3.42
CA ASN A 144 -28.17 -4.22 -4.80
C ASN A 144 -28.20 -5.54 -5.59
N HIS A 145 -28.19 -6.71 -4.94
CA HIS A 145 -28.10 -8.00 -5.64
C HIS A 145 -29.24 -8.26 -6.64
N ALA A 146 -30.41 -7.65 -6.48
CA ALA A 146 -31.51 -7.79 -7.44
C ALA A 146 -31.14 -7.26 -8.84
N ASP A 147 -30.33 -6.21 -8.90
CA ASP A 147 -29.87 -5.61 -10.16
C ASP A 147 -28.50 -6.14 -10.58
N LEU A 148 -27.63 -6.42 -9.61
CA LEU A 148 -26.21 -6.76 -9.83
C LEU A 148 -25.94 -8.27 -9.85
N GLY A 149 -26.76 -9.07 -9.18
CA GLY A 149 -26.55 -10.51 -8.96
C GLY A 149 -27.16 -11.40 -10.04
N LYS A 150 -27.72 -10.82 -11.09
CA LYS A 150 -28.31 -11.55 -12.23
C LYS A 150 -27.32 -11.69 -13.37
N ASN A 151 -27.48 -12.74 -14.18
CA ASN A 151 -26.63 -13.01 -15.34
C ASN A 151 -26.59 -11.80 -16.31
N ASP A 152 -27.74 -11.17 -16.50
CA ASP A 152 -27.96 -10.05 -17.40
C ASP A 152 -27.92 -8.68 -16.70
N ALA A 153 -27.03 -8.53 -15.71
CA ALA A 153 -26.80 -7.23 -15.06
C ALA A 153 -26.46 -6.15 -16.12
N SER A 154 -27.22 -5.05 -16.09
CA SER A 154 -27.16 -4.01 -17.11
C SER A 154 -25.82 -3.27 -17.09
N ASP A 155 -25.41 -2.71 -18.22
CA ASP A 155 -24.19 -1.89 -18.27
C ASP A 155 -24.30 -0.66 -17.37
N ASP A 156 -25.50 -0.06 -17.28
CA ASP A 156 -25.76 1.13 -16.46
C ASP A 156 -25.64 0.82 -14.96
N ASP A 157 -26.30 -0.23 -14.48
CA ASP A 157 -26.21 -0.64 -13.07
C ASP A 157 -24.81 -1.09 -12.70
N THR A 158 -24.12 -1.77 -13.62
CA THR A 158 -22.72 -2.18 -13.43
C THR A 158 -21.79 -0.96 -13.31
N LYS A 159 -21.99 0.08 -14.12
CA LYS A 159 -21.23 1.34 -14.00
C LYS A 159 -21.48 2.02 -12.65
N LYS A 160 -22.74 2.08 -12.19
CA LYS A 160 -23.09 2.60 -10.85
C LYS A 160 -22.43 1.84 -9.70
N ALA A 161 -22.05 0.58 -9.94
CA ALA A 161 -21.40 -0.27 -8.96
C ALA A 161 -19.87 -0.18 -8.98
N ILE A 162 -19.22 -0.18 -10.15
CA ILE A 162 -17.75 -0.38 -10.22
C ILE A 162 -16.98 0.67 -11.04
N LYS A 163 -17.67 1.61 -11.71
CA LYS A 163 -17.02 2.67 -12.49
C LYS A 163 -16.95 3.97 -11.66
N LYS A 164 -15.82 4.22 -11.00
CA LYS A 164 -15.65 5.36 -10.07
C LYS A 164 -15.86 6.74 -10.67
N ASP A 165 -15.66 6.90 -11.97
CA ASP A 165 -15.89 8.15 -12.70
C ASP A 165 -17.30 8.21 -13.34
N ASN A 166 -18.20 7.27 -13.00
CA ASN A 166 -19.59 7.34 -13.43
C ASN A 166 -20.32 8.49 -12.71
N SER A 167 -21.25 9.12 -13.41
CA SER A 167 -22.05 10.23 -12.84
C SER A 167 -22.98 9.76 -11.73
N ASP A 168 -23.65 8.62 -11.93
CA ASP A 168 -24.44 7.95 -10.91
C ASP A 168 -23.61 6.84 -10.25
N LYS A 169 -23.48 6.88 -8.93
CA LYS A 169 -22.64 5.95 -8.15
C LYS A 169 -23.42 5.21 -7.07
N THR A 170 -24.75 5.16 -7.20
CA THR A 170 -25.68 4.73 -6.15
C THR A 170 -25.60 3.24 -5.78
N LYS A 171 -24.87 2.42 -6.55
CA LYS A 171 -24.80 0.96 -6.38
C LYS A 171 -23.43 0.42 -5.95
N GLY A 172 -22.47 1.29 -5.62
CA GLY A 172 -21.16 0.86 -5.12
C GLY A 172 -19.97 1.71 -5.57
N ALA A 173 -20.09 2.48 -6.65
CA ALA A 173 -18.96 3.20 -7.20
C ALA A 173 -18.43 4.27 -6.23
N SER A 174 -19.28 4.85 -5.38
CA SER A 174 -18.89 5.77 -4.31
C SER A 174 -18.08 5.06 -3.22
N GLU A 175 -18.52 3.88 -2.79
CA GLU A 175 -17.82 3.07 -1.80
C GLU A 175 -16.47 2.57 -2.35
N LEU A 176 -16.41 2.21 -3.64
CA LEU A 176 -15.17 1.84 -4.32
C LEU A 176 -14.18 3.01 -4.42
N GLU A 177 -14.68 4.23 -4.65
CA GLU A 177 -13.87 5.46 -4.65
C GLU A 177 -13.30 5.76 -3.26
N ALA A 178 -14.11 5.62 -2.22
CA ALA A 178 -13.67 5.75 -0.84
C ALA A 178 -12.62 4.69 -0.47
N LEU A 179 -12.83 3.44 -0.87
CA LEU A 179 -11.87 2.35 -0.69
C LEU A 179 -10.53 2.65 -1.38
N ASN A 180 -10.59 3.14 -2.62
CA ASN A 180 -9.42 3.57 -3.39
C ASN A 180 -8.60 4.64 -2.66
N THR A 181 -9.29 5.67 -2.15
CA THR A 181 -8.64 6.76 -1.41
C THR A 181 -7.97 6.25 -0.13
N ALA A 182 -8.65 5.37 0.60
CA ALA A 182 -8.09 4.80 1.83
C ALA A 182 -6.86 3.92 1.57
N ILE A 183 -6.88 3.07 0.53
CA ILE A 183 -5.73 2.21 0.22
C ILE A 183 -4.54 3.02 -0.34
N ASP A 184 -4.79 4.12 -1.04
CA ASP A 184 -3.74 5.08 -1.43
C ASP A 184 -3.09 5.70 -0.18
N GLY A 185 -3.90 6.08 0.82
CA GLY A 185 -3.42 6.59 2.11
C GLY A 185 -2.63 5.57 2.92
N LEU A 186 -3.06 4.30 2.96
CA LEU A 186 -2.35 3.22 3.64
C LEU A 186 -1.01 2.93 2.96
N LEU A 187 -0.98 2.83 1.63
CA LEU A 187 0.27 2.61 0.88
C LEU A 187 1.25 3.76 1.07
N LYS A 188 0.77 5.01 1.10
CA LYS A 188 1.61 6.17 1.40
C LYS A 188 2.23 6.08 2.80
N ALA A 189 1.45 5.70 3.81
CA ALA A 189 1.94 5.54 5.17
C ALA A 189 2.97 4.40 5.29
N ALA A 190 2.71 3.25 4.66
CA ALA A 190 3.63 2.12 4.66
C ALA A 190 4.98 2.47 4.01
N ASN A 191 4.96 3.20 2.88
CA ASN A 191 6.19 3.72 2.27
C ASN A 191 6.90 4.76 3.15
N GLY A 192 6.14 5.55 3.93
CA GLY A 192 6.70 6.48 4.90
C GLY A 192 7.52 5.80 6.00
N GLU A 193 7.06 4.65 6.51
CA GLU A 193 7.84 3.85 7.48
C GLU A 193 9.15 3.32 6.87
N VAL A 194 9.13 2.91 5.59
CA VAL A 194 10.34 2.52 4.86
C VAL A 194 11.30 3.71 4.75
N GLU A 195 10.80 4.88 4.35
CA GLU A 195 11.62 6.09 4.26
C GLU A 195 12.20 6.52 5.62
N ALA A 196 11.41 6.41 6.70
CA ALA A 196 11.85 6.70 8.06
C ALA A 196 12.94 5.73 8.54
N ALA A 197 12.75 4.42 8.32
CA ALA A 197 13.75 3.41 8.67
C ALA A 197 15.07 3.61 7.90
N ILE A 198 14.99 4.02 6.63
CA ILE A 198 16.19 4.35 5.84
C ILE A 198 16.85 5.64 6.35
N ALA A 199 16.06 6.64 6.74
CA ALA A 199 16.58 7.92 7.21
C ALA A 199 17.48 7.78 8.45
N GLU A 200 17.24 6.79 9.32
CA GLU A 200 18.08 6.48 10.50
C GLU A 200 19.55 6.24 10.17
N LEU A 201 19.87 5.80 8.94
CA LEU A 201 21.25 5.68 8.48
C LEU A 201 21.97 7.03 8.33
N THR A 202 21.21 8.12 8.24
CA THR A 202 21.73 9.45 7.83
C THR A 202 21.36 10.58 8.79
N THR A 203 20.35 10.42 9.64
CA THR A 203 19.91 11.47 10.57
C THR A 203 20.92 11.63 11.72
N PRO A 204 21.47 12.82 11.97
CA PRO A 204 22.29 13.07 13.16
C PRO A 204 21.42 12.90 14.42
N VAL A 205 21.96 12.31 15.49
CA VAL A 205 21.29 12.41 16.79
C VAL A 205 21.49 13.84 17.24
N LYS A 206 20.39 14.55 17.53
CA LYS A 206 20.44 15.94 18.01
C LYS A 206 21.27 15.94 19.29
N GLY A 207 22.53 16.36 19.20
CA GLY A 207 23.40 16.46 20.36
C GLY A 207 22.75 17.35 21.41
N GLU A 208 22.54 16.82 22.61
CA GLU A 208 22.35 17.67 23.77
C GLU A 208 23.59 18.54 23.89
N LYS A 209 23.38 19.86 23.76
CA LYS A 209 24.45 20.84 23.91
C LYS A 209 25.05 20.62 25.32
N PRO A 210 26.36 20.43 25.46
CA PRO A 210 26.96 20.32 26.78
C PRO A 210 26.59 21.57 27.58
N SER A 211 26.03 21.37 28.79
CA SER A 211 25.88 22.46 29.76
C SER A 211 27.27 23.05 29.97
N GLN A 212 27.50 24.26 29.48
CA GLN A 212 28.70 25.01 29.84
C GLN A 212 28.55 25.41 31.31
N ASN A 213 29.09 24.60 32.20
CA ASN A 213 29.30 24.99 33.59
C ASN A 213 30.63 25.76 33.67
N ASN A 214 30.49 27.06 33.94
CA ASN A 214 31.47 28.08 34.36
C ASN A 214 32.77 28.24 33.55
#